data_AF-A0A452QX26-F1
#
_entry.id   AF-A0A452QX26-F1
#
_cell.length_a   1.000
_cell.length_b   1.000
_cell.length_c   1.000
_cell.angle_alpha   90.00
_cell.angle_beta   90.00
_cell.angle_gamma   90.00
#
_symmetry.space_group_name_H-M   'P 1'
#
loop_
_entity.id
_entity.type
_entity.pdbx_description
1 polymer ?
#
loop_
_entity_poly.entity_id
_entity_poly.type
_entity_poly.pdbx_seq_one_letter_code
_entity_poly.pdbx_strand_id
1 'polypeptide(L)'
;MGCTRDAILDALENLTADEFKKFKLKLLSVPLREGYGRIPRGTLMSMDAMDLTDKLVSFYLEKYSAELTAFVLREIGMQETAEKLQEITCKGPAPGPAGIQDHQTAAKPGPHFVDQHRAALIARVTDVDGVLDALYGNVLSEEQYGAVRAEPTNPMKMRKLLSFAPAWNKTCKDLLLQALRNTHPYLVADLEKS
;
A
#
# COMPACT_ATOMS: atom_id res chain seq x y z
N MET A 1 5.40 -0.79 -24.68
CA MET A 1 5.17 -2.20 -25.07
C MET A 1 4.39 -2.84 -23.95
N GLY A 2 3.34 -3.61 -24.26
CA GLY A 2 2.28 -4.02 -23.33
C GLY A 2 2.71 -5.10 -22.33
N CYS A 3 3.77 -4.86 -21.56
CA CYS A 3 4.26 -5.79 -20.54
C CYS A 3 3.16 -6.17 -19.54
N THR A 4 2.27 -5.22 -19.22
CA THR A 4 1.11 -5.47 -18.36
C THR A 4 0.10 -6.43 -19.00
N ARG A 5 -0.19 -6.22 -20.29
CA ARG A 5 -1.11 -7.04 -21.07
C ARG A 5 -0.57 -8.46 -21.18
N ASP A 6 0.70 -8.61 -21.53
CA ASP A 6 1.35 -9.92 -21.64
C ASP A 6 1.38 -10.66 -20.30
N ALA A 7 1.64 -9.95 -19.20
CA ALA A 7 1.63 -10.53 -17.86
C ALA A 7 0.25 -11.03 -17.42
N ILE A 8 -0.80 -10.24 -17.70
CA ILE A 8 -2.18 -10.64 -17.44
C ILE A 8 -2.55 -11.84 -18.32
N LEU A 9 -2.15 -11.84 -19.59
CA LEU A 9 -2.43 -12.93 -20.51
C LEU A 9 -1.75 -14.23 -20.06
N ASP A 10 -0.45 -14.21 -19.76
CA ASP A 10 0.30 -15.38 -19.24
C ASP A 10 -0.38 -15.93 -17.98
N ALA A 11 -0.79 -15.05 -17.06
CA ALA A 11 -1.47 -15.49 -15.85
C ALA A 11 -2.85 -16.10 -16.12
N LEU A 12 -3.58 -15.59 -17.11
CA LEU A 12 -4.89 -16.14 -17.50
C LEU A 12 -4.76 -17.45 -18.29
N GLU A 13 -3.71 -17.63 -19.07
CA GLU A 13 -3.43 -18.89 -19.80
C GLU A 13 -2.92 -20.01 -18.90
N ASN A 14 -2.27 -19.67 -17.77
CA ASN A 14 -1.89 -20.65 -16.76
C ASN A 14 -3.10 -21.16 -15.92
N LEU A 15 -4.28 -20.55 -16.06
CA LEU A 15 -5.50 -21.02 -15.39
C LEU A 15 -6.13 -22.20 -16.12
N THR A 16 -6.59 -23.20 -15.36
CA THR A 16 -7.50 -24.21 -15.92
C THR A 16 -8.87 -23.61 -16.26
N ALA A 17 -9.65 -24.27 -17.10
CA ALA A 17 -10.99 -23.80 -17.48
C ALA A 17 -11.92 -23.55 -16.27
N ASP A 18 -11.82 -24.38 -15.23
CA ASP A 18 -12.56 -24.22 -13.98
C ASP A 18 -12.08 -23.02 -13.16
N GLU A 19 -10.77 -22.80 -13.08
CA GLU A 19 -10.19 -21.64 -12.41
C GLU A 19 -10.48 -20.34 -13.15
N PHE A 20 -10.44 -20.35 -14.48
CA PHE A 20 -10.81 -19.23 -15.32
C PHE A 20 -12.29 -18.86 -15.14
N LYS A 21 -13.17 -19.86 -15.00
CA LYS A 21 -14.58 -19.65 -14.67
C LYS A 21 -14.77 -19.06 -13.27
N LYS A 22 -14.00 -19.53 -12.28
CA LYS A 22 -13.98 -18.95 -10.92
C LYS A 22 -13.45 -17.52 -10.92
N PHE A 23 -12.39 -17.24 -11.68
CA PHE A 23 -11.81 -15.91 -11.85
C PHE A 23 -12.87 -14.93 -12.37
N LYS A 24 -13.58 -15.30 -13.44
CA LYS A 24 -14.69 -14.50 -14.00
C LYS A 24 -15.80 -14.27 -12.97
N LEU A 25 -16.18 -15.29 -12.20
CA LEU A 25 -17.20 -15.16 -11.16
C LEU A 25 -16.75 -14.21 -10.05
N LYS A 26 -15.48 -14.31 -9.65
CA LYS A 26 -14.91 -13.53 -8.56
C LYS A 26 -14.69 -12.07 -8.98
N LEU A 27 -14.37 -11.82 -10.24
CA LEU A 27 -14.33 -10.48 -10.83
C LEU A 27 -15.70 -9.76 -10.76
N LEU A 28 -16.82 -10.50 -10.73
CA LEU A 28 -18.16 -9.93 -10.53
C LEU A 28 -18.46 -9.63 -9.05
N SER A 29 -17.86 -10.39 -8.14
CA SER A 29 -18.04 -10.23 -6.69
C SER A 29 -17.08 -9.22 -6.07
N VAL A 30 -15.93 -8.95 -6.69
CA VAL A 30 -14.92 -8.06 -6.13
C VAL A 30 -15.43 -6.61 -6.07
N PRO A 31 -15.22 -5.88 -4.97
CA PRO A 31 -15.51 -4.45 -4.92
C PRO A 31 -14.58 -3.71 -5.88
N LEU A 32 -15.14 -3.07 -6.90
CA LEU A 32 -14.39 -2.19 -7.79
C LEU A 32 -14.25 -0.80 -7.15
N ARG A 33 -13.16 -0.10 -7.44
CA ARG A 33 -12.96 1.30 -7.04
C ARG A 33 -14.08 2.19 -7.57
N GLU A 34 -14.48 3.18 -6.76
CA GLU A 34 -15.55 4.13 -7.10
C GLU A 34 -15.30 4.78 -8.46
N GLY A 35 -16.33 4.77 -9.33
CA GLY A 35 -16.27 5.34 -10.68
C GLY A 35 -16.01 4.33 -11.81
N TYR A 36 -15.64 3.09 -11.52
CA TYR A 36 -15.46 2.05 -12.55
C TYR A 36 -16.71 1.18 -12.72
N GLY A 37 -17.16 1.04 -13.97
CA GLY A 37 -18.26 0.15 -14.33
C GLY A 37 -17.87 -1.33 -14.23
N ARG A 38 -18.84 -2.19 -13.90
CA ARG A 38 -18.67 -3.65 -13.94
C ARG A 38 -18.87 -4.16 -15.36
N ILE A 39 -18.01 -5.08 -15.79
CA ILE A 39 -18.23 -5.79 -17.06
C ILE A 39 -19.47 -6.68 -16.88
N PRO A 40 -20.46 -6.61 -17.79
CA PRO A 40 -21.64 -7.45 -17.71
C PRO A 40 -21.28 -8.94 -17.78
N ARG A 41 -21.90 -9.73 -16.90
CA ARG A 41 -21.61 -11.17 -16.74
C ARG A 41 -21.69 -11.96 -18.04
N GLY A 42 -22.66 -11.65 -18.91
CA GLY A 42 -22.84 -12.34 -20.19
C GLY A 42 -21.62 -12.19 -21.10
N THR A 43 -21.14 -10.95 -21.26
CA THR A 43 -19.93 -10.66 -22.05
C THR A 43 -18.69 -11.26 -21.39
N LEU A 44 -18.56 -11.13 -20.06
CA LEU A 44 -17.42 -11.66 -19.33
C LEU A 44 -17.30 -13.19 -19.43
N MET A 45 -18.42 -13.92 -19.40
CA MET A 45 -18.41 -15.37 -19.53
C MET A 45 -18.05 -15.83 -20.94
N SER A 46 -18.41 -15.06 -21.96
CA SER A 46 -18.15 -15.39 -23.37
C SER A 46 -16.75 -15.01 -23.86
N MET A 47 -15.98 -14.21 -23.12
CA MET A 47 -14.63 -13.78 -23.52
C MET A 47 -13.57 -14.85 -23.26
N ASP A 48 -12.64 -15.01 -24.20
CA ASP A 48 -11.42 -15.80 -24.04
C ASP A 48 -10.36 -15.07 -23.21
N ALA A 49 -9.29 -15.75 -22.80
CA ALA A 49 -8.22 -15.16 -21.98
C ALA A 49 -7.61 -13.90 -22.63
N MET A 50 -7.41 -13.92 -23.95
CA MET A 50 -6.88 -12.79 -24.71
C MET A 50 -7.85 -11.60 -24.76
N ASP A 51 -9.14 -11.85 -25.04
CA ASP A 51 -10.15 -10.80 -25.14
C ASP A 51 -10.45 -10.20 -23.75
N LEU A 52 -10.50 -11.05 -22.72
CA LEU A 52 -10.64 -10.63 -21.33
C LEU A 52 -9.47 -9.76 -20.88
N THR A 53 -8.24 -10.13 -21.25
CA THR A 53 -7.04 -9.34 -20.95
C THR A 53 -7.11 -7.96 -21.60
N ASP A 54 -7.42 -7.91 -22.91
CA ASP A 54 -7.58 -6.64 -23.63
C ASP A 54 -8.64 -5.78 -22.96
N LYS A 55 -9.79 -6.38 -22.65
CA LYS A 55 -10.90 -5.68 -22.01
C LYS A 55 -10.51 -5.17 -20.63
N LEU A 56 -9.81 -5.95 -19.82
CA LEU A 56 -9.34 -5.53 -18.50
C LEU A 56 -8.40 -4.33 -18.62
N VAL A 57 -7.41 -4.39 -19.50
CA VAL A 57 -6.44 -3.31 -19.71
C VAL A 57 -7.11 -2.05 -20.28
N SER A 58 -8.05 -2.22 -21.22
CA SER A 58 -8.73 -1.13 -21.91
C SER A 58 -9.80 -0.44 -21.04
N PHE A 59 -10.49 -1.21 -20.18
CA PHE A 59 -11.58 -0.71 -19.34
C PHE A 59 -11.12 -0.25 -17.95
N TYR A 60 -10.12 -0.93 -17.38
CA TYR A 60 -9.59 -0.66 -16.04
C TYR A 60 -8.19 -0.03 -16.03
N LEU A 61 -7.57 0.24 -17.19
CA LEU A 61 -6.19 0.72 -17.37
C LEU A 61 -5.14 -0.31 -16.95
N GLU A 62 -3.95 -0.25 -17.56
CA GLU A 62 -2.84 -1.21 -17.32
C GLU A 62 -2.53 -1.40 -15.84
N LYS A 63 -2.33 -0.32 -15.08
CA LYS A 63 -1.91 -0.42 -13.69
C LYS A 63 -2.98 -1.07 -12.79
N TYR A 64 -4.22 -0.62 -12.90
CA TYR A 64 -5.30 -1.11 -12.05
C TYR A 64 -5.84 -2.48 -12.50
N SER A 65 -5.77 -2.80 -13.80
CA SER A 65 -6.07 -4.16 -14.29
C SER A 65 -5.08 -5.21 -13.80
N ALA A 66 -3.79 -4.88 -13.67
CA ALA A 66 -2.80 -5.78 -13.08
C ALA A 66 -3.09 -6.02 -11.59
N GLU A 67 -3.35 -4.96 -10.82
CA GLU A 67 -3.71 -5.05 -9.39
C GLU A 67 -4.99 -5.87 -9.19
N LEU A 68 -6.02 -5.61 -10.01
CA LEU A 68 -7.29 -6.32 -9.96
C LEU A 68 -7.12 -7.80 -10.29
N THR A 69 -6.38 -8.11 -11.36
CA THR A 69 -6.10 -9.49 -11.76
C THR A 69 -5.32 -10.22 -10.66
N ALA A 70 -4.28 -9.62 -10.09
CA ALA A 70 -3.52 -10.22 -8.98
C ALA A 70 -4.39 -10.48 -7.74
N PHE A 71 -5.29 -9.54 -7.40
CA PHE A 71 -6.21 -9.70 -6.27
C PHE A 71 -7.19 -10.87 -6.51
N VAL A 72 -7.77 -10.95 -7.70
CA VAL A 72 -8.70 -12.03 -8.05
C VAL A 72 -7.99 -13.39 -8.12
N LEU A 73 -6.76 -13.44 -8.65
CA LEU A 73 -5.92 -14.64 -8.65
C LEU A 73 -5.64 -15.14 -7.23
N ARG A 74 -5.37 -14.23 -6.28
CA ARG A 74 -5.21 -14.58 -4.86
C ARG A 74 -6.50 -15.14 -4.25
N GLU A 75 -7.65 -14.56 -4.59
CA GLU A 75 -8.96 -15.02 -4.11
C GLU A 75 -9.38 -16.40 -4.64
N ILE A 76 -8.89 -16.82 -5.81
CA ILE A 76 -9.12 -18.17 -6.33
C ILE A 76 -8.09 -19.19 -5.82
N GLY A 77 -7.06 -18.74 -5.09
CA GLY A 77 -5.99 -19.58 -4.54
C GLY A 77 -4.72 -19.67 -5.40
N MET A 78 -4.64 -18.97 -6.52
CA MET A 78 -3.48 -18.94 -7.42
C MET A 78 -2.46 -17.87 -7.00
N GLN A 79 -1.80 -18.11 -5.87
CA GLN A 79 -0.82 -17.17 -5.31
C GLN A 79 0.45 -17.07 -6.18
N GLU A 80 0.96 -18.19 -6.68
CA GLU A 80 2.17 -18.23 -7.52
C GLU A 80 2.00 -17.40 -8.80
N THR A 81 0.86 -17.54 -9.47
CA THR A 81 0.55 -16.77 -10.68
C THR A 81 0.32 -15.29 -10.38
N ALA A 82 -0.31 -14.97 -9.24
CA ALA A 82 -0.51 -13.59 -8.79
C ALA A 82 0.80 -12.88 -8.41
N GLU A 83 1.74 -13.60 -7.79
CA GLU A 83 3.08 -13.11 -7.50
C GLU A 83 3.89 -12.93 -8.76
N LYS A 84 3.85 -13.91 -9.68
CA LYS A 84 4.51 -13.81 -10.98
C LYS A 84 4.01 -12.57 -11.73
N LEU A 85 2.70 -12.35 -11.81
CA LEU A 85 2.10 -11.18 -12.46
C LEU A 85 2.52 -9.84 -11.81
N GLN A 86 2.55 -9.77 -10.48
CA GLN A 86 3.05 -8.60 -9.75
C GLN A 86 4.56 -8.39 -9.96
N GLU A 87 5.31 -9.48 -10.10
CA GLU A 87 6.74 -9.42 -10.39
C GLU A 87 6.98 -8.73 -11.73
N ILE A 88 6.23 -9.10 -12.78
CA ILE A 88 6.37 -8.50 -14.12
C ILE A 88 5.90 -7.04 -14.15
N THR A 89 4.91 -6.67 -13.31
CA THR A 89 4.41 -5.29 -13.23
C THR A 89 5.30 -4.35 -12.39
N CYS A 90 6.16 -4.89 -11.52
CA CYS A 90 7.04 -4.10 -10.63
C CYS A 90 8.55 -4.23 -10.91
N LYS A 91 9.03 -5.20 -11.72
CA LYS A 91 10.45 -5.32 -12.05
C LYS A 91 10.83 -4.63 -13.37
N GLY A 92 11.36 -3.42 -13.23
CA GLY A 92 12.70 -3.15 -13.78
C GLY A 92 13.72 -4.13 -13.16
N PRO A 93 14.83 -4.44 -13.86
CA PRO A 93 15.57 -5.68 -13.65
C PRO A 93 16.33 -5.69 -12.32
N ALA A 94 16.07 -6.69 -11.47
CA ALA A 94 17.08 -7.23 -10.55
C ALA A 94 16.63 -8.61 -9.99
N PRO A 95 17.42 -9.68 -10.17
CA PRO A 95 17.14 -11.00 -9.63
C PRO A 95 17.72 -11.15 -8.22
N GLY A 96 17.07 -11.99 -7.42
CA GLY A 96 17.61 -12.44 -6.14
C GLY A 96 16.68 -13.49 -5.54
N PRO A 97 17.04 -14.79 -5.56
CA PRO A 97 16.27 -15.84 -4.92
C PRO A 97 16.69 -15.94 -3.46
N ALA A 98 15.75 -15.84 -2.53
CA ALA A 98 15.92 -16.33 -1.17
C ALA A 98 14.55 -16.40 -0.53
N GLY A 99 14.02 -17.63 -0.41
CA GLY A 99 12.89 -17.89 0.46
C GLY A 99 13.25 -17.57 1.91
N ILE A 100 12.25 -17.13 2.69
CA ILE A 100 11.86 -17.64 4.00
C ILE A 100 10.44 -17.11 4.24
N GLN A 101 9.55 -18.04 4.59
CA GLN A 101 8.22 -17.78 5.11
C GLN A 101 8.32 -16.98 6.42
N ASP A 102 7.58 -15.88 6.55
CA ASP A 102 7.10 -15.44 7.86
C ASP A 102 5.68 -14.85 7.75
N HIS A 103 4.86 -15.22 8.74
CA HIS A 103 3.43 -15.05 8.79
C HIS A 103 3.04 -13.61 9.18
N GLN A 104 1.96 -13.11 8.56
CA GLN A 104 1.08 -12.02 9.04
C GLN A 104 1.71 -10.67 9.47
N THR A 105 1.46 -9.61 8.70
CA THR A 105 0.74 -8.39 9.15
C THR A 105 0.55 -7.44 7.97
N ALA A 106 -0.63 -6.80 7.95
CA ALA A 106 -1.18 -5.90 6.96
C ALA A 106 -0.21 -4.90 6.29
N ALA A 107 -0.42 -4.73 4.98
CA ALA A 107 -0.20 -3.54 4.18
C ALA A 107 0.86 -2.54 4.71
N LYS A 108 2.10 -2.68 4.22
CA LYS A 108 3.07 -1.59 4.21
C LYS A 108 2.92 -0.78 2.93
N PRO A 109 2.23 0.37 2.91
CA PRO A 109 2.60 1.44 1.99
C PRO A 109 3.98 1.94 2.40
N GLY A 110 4.87 2.12 1.42
CA GLY A 110 6.32 2.34 1.61
C GLY A 110 6.69 3.38 2.69
N PRO A 111 7.93 3.29 3.22
CA PRO A 111 8.39 4.13 4.32
C PRO A 111 8.24 5.60 3.92
N HIS A 112 7.29 6.28 4.54
CA HIS A 112 7.19 7.72 4.45
C HIS A 112 8.42 8.29 5.16
N PHE A 113 8.94 9.42 4.69
CA PHE A 113 10.09 10.15 5.26
C PHE A 113 10.19 10.12 6.80
N VAL A 114 9.08 10.33 7.49
CA VAL A 114 8.96 10.30 8.97
C VAL A 114 9.21 8.91 9.58
N ASP A 115 8.89 7.84 8.86
CA ASP A 115 9.14 6.45 9.26
C ASP A 115 10.59 5.99 8.95
N GLN A 116 11.22 6.58 7.93
CA GLN A 116 12.63 6.37 7.63
C GLN A 116 13.54 7.08 8.66
N HIS A 117 13.15 8.28 9.09
CA HIS A 117 13.95 9.10 10.01
C HIS A 117 13.50 9.03 11.48
N ARG A 118 12.75 7.98 11.88
CA ARG A 118 12.20 7.81 13.24
C ARG A 118 13.26 7.98 14.32
N ALA A 119 14.40 7.31 14.17
CA ALA A 119 15.47 7.34 15.17
C ALA A 119 16.08 8.74 15.30
N ALA A 120 16.28 9.44 14.18
CA ALA A 120 16.84 10.79 14.17
C ALA A 120 15.88 11.83 14.77
N LEU A 121 14.58 11.69 14.49
CA LEU A 121 13.52 12.50 15.10
C LEU A 121 13.43 12.26 16.61
N ILE A 122 13.43 11.00 17.05
CA ILE A 122 13.36 10.63 18.47
C ILE A 122 14.58 11.16 19.25
N ALA A 123 15.77 11.13 18.64
CA ALA A 123 17.01 11.53 19.31
C ALA A 123 17.24 13.04 19.34
N ARG A 124 16.74 13.78 18.34
CA ARG A 124 17.05 15.21 18.17
C ARG A 124 15.89 16.17 18.43
N VAL A 125 14.64 15.69 18.51
CA VAL A 125 13.51 16.53 18.93
C VAL A 125 13.53 16.64 20.46
N THR A 126 13.96 17.79 20.94
CA THR A 126 14.04 18.07 22.38
C THR A 126 12.69 18.54 22.94
N ASP A 127 11.88 19.21 22.11
CA ASP A 127 10.55 19.70 22.46
C ASP A 127 9.45 18.89 21.74
N VAL A 128 8.96 17.85 22.43
CA VAL A 128 7.90 16.96 21.92
C VAL A 128 6.51 17.49 22.30
N ASP A 129 6.41 18.27 23.38
CA ASP A 129 5.13 18.83 23.87
C ASP A 129 4.53 19.83 22.88
N GLY A 130 5.32 20.73 22.27
CA GLY A 130 4.81 21.66 21.25
C GLY A 130 4.36 20.96 19.95
N VAL A 131 5.01 19.86 19.60
CA VAL A 131 4.60 19.02 18.46
C VAL A 131 3.34 18.23 18.79
N LEU A 132 3.25 17.68 20.00
CA LEU A 132 2.07 16.98 20.53
C LEU A 132 0.85 17.88 20.58
N ASP A 133 1.00 19.12 21.05
CA ASP A 133 -0.08 20.10 21.16
C ASP A 133 -0.60 20.52 19.78
N ALA A 134 0.28 20.74 18.80
CA ALA A 134 -0.11 21.03 17.43
C ALA A 134 -0.81 19.84 16.72
N LEU A 135 -0.51 18.61 17.15
CA LEU A 135 -1.15 17.39 16.64
C LEU A 135 -2.41 17.00 17.42
N TYR A 136 -2.59 17.55 18.62
CA TYR A 136 -3.76 17.35 19.48
C TYR A 136 -4.98 18.03 18.84
N GLY A 137 -6.10 17.30 18.76
CA GLY A 137 -7.35 17.79 18.18
C GLY A 137 -7.49 17.59 16.66
N ASN A 138 -6.38 17.43 15.91
CA ASN A 138 -6.42 17.14 14.48
C ASN A 138 -6.10 15.67 14.15
N VAL A 139 -5.09 15.11 14.83
CA VAL A 139 -4.51 13.78 14.48
C VAL A 139 -4.62 12.80 15.64
N LEU A 140 -4.42 13.25 16.88
CA LEU A 140 -4.54 12.42 18.06
C LEU A 140 -5.88 12.66 18.78
N SER A 141 -6.59 11.56 19.04
CA SER A 141 -7.69 11.53 20.01
C SER A 141 -7.16 11.73 21.42
N GLU A 142 -8.01 12.23 22.32
CA GLU A 142 -7.66 12.51 23.73
C GLU A 142 -7.04 11.30 24.43
N GLU A 143 -7.53 10.10 24.14
CA GLU A 143 -7.02 8.84 24.67
C GLU A 143 -5.60 8.51 24.18
N GLN A 144 -5.31 8.76 22.90
CA GLN A 144 -3.96 8.56 22.33
C GLN A 144 -2.99 9.62 22.82
N TYR A 145 -3.44 10.86 22.96
CA TYR A 145 -2.65 11.94 23.55
C TYR A 145 -2.30 11.64 25.01
N GLY A 146 -3.27 11.17 25.81
CA GLY A 146 -3.05 10.74 27.18
C GLY A 146 -2.04 9.59 27.28
N ALA A 147 -2.18 8.57 26.43
CA ALA A 147 -1.26 7.44 26.38
C ALA A 147 0.17 7.82 25.97
N VAL A 148 0.33 8.81 25.08
CA VAL A 148 1.65 9.34 24.70
C VAL A 148 2.21 10.24 25.81
N ARG A 149 1.39 11.08 26.45
CA ARG A 149 1.83 11.98 27.54
C ARG A 149 2.22 11.21 28.81
N ALA A 150 1.59 10.06 29.04
CA ALA A 150 1.88 9.18 30.17
C ALA A 150 3.26 8.52 30.12
N GLU A 151 3.97 8.57 28.98
CA GLU A 151 5.33 8.03 28.90
C GLU A 151 6.34 8.93 29.61
N PRO A 152 7.28 8.35 30.39
CA PRO A 152 8.14 9.09 31.31
C PRO A 152 9.25 9.90 30.62
N THR A 153 9.57 9.59 29.36
CA THR A 153 10.71 10.20 28.65
C THR A 153 10.28 10.72 27.28
N ASN A 154 10.65 11.97 26.96
CA ASN A 154 10.40 12.59 25.65
C ASN A 154 10.68 11.69 24.42
N PRO A 155 11.80 10.94 24.35
CA PRO A 155 12.02 10.00 23.24
C PRO A 155 11.05 8.81 23.22
N MET A 156 10.58 8.34 24.37
CA MET A 156 9.56 7.28 24.44
C MET A 156 8.20 7.80 23.99
N LYS A 157 7.83 9.04 24.35
CA LYS A 157 6.62 9.71 23.84
C LYS A 157 6.63 9.75 22.31
N MET A 158 7.74 10.23 21.73
CA MET A 158 7.92 10.31 20.28
C MET A 158 7.88 8.93 19.61
N ARG A 159 8.50 7.92 20.23
CA ARG A 159 8.48 6.53 19.74
C ARG A 159 7.07 5.92 19.80
N LYS A 160 6.31 6.17 20.87
CA LYS A 160 4.94 5.69 21.06
C LYS A 160 4.01 6.32 20.04
N LEU A 161 4.10 7.63 19.86
CA LEU A 161 3.37 8.40 18.86
C LEU A 161 3.69 7.91 17.43
N LEU A 162 4.97 7.72 17.12
CA LEU A 162 5.38 7.10 15.85
C LEU A 162 4.92 5.65 15.74
N SER A 163 4.76 4.88 16.83
CA SER A 163 4.24 3.51 16.77
C SER A 163 2.81 3.44 16.23
N PHE A 164 2.07 4.55 16.32
CA PHE A 164 0.76 4.70 15.68
C PHE A 164 0.84 5.23 14.23
N ALA A 165 2.04 5.56 13.71
CA ALA A 165 2.26 5.98 12.33
C ALA A 165 1.69 5.05 11.23
N PRO A 166 1.57 3.72 11.39
CA PRO A 166 0.85 2.89 10.41
C PRO A 166 -0.65 3.20 10.34
N ALA A 167 -1.25 3.77 11.40
CA ALA A 167 -2.64 4.24 11.40
C ALA A 167 -2.77 5.71 10.93
N TRP A 168 -1.66 6.40 10.62
CA TRP A 168 -1.67 7.81 10.27
C TRP A 168 -1.87 8.02 8.78
N ASN A 169 -2.95 8.74 8.43
CA ASN A 169 -3.23 9.17 7.07
C ASN A 169 -2.16 10.14 6.53
N LYS A 170 -2.10 10.32 5.21
CA LYS A 170 -1.11 11.18 4.54
C LYS A 170 -1.11 12.61 5.11
N THR A 171 -2.28 13.15 5.41
CA THR A 171 -2.47 14.47 6.05
C THR A 171 -1.82 14.57 7.43
N CYS A 172 -1.85 13.50 8.22
CA CYS A 172 -1.26 13.46 9.56
C CYS A 172 0.27 13.54 9.51
N LYS A 173 0.87 12.88 8.52
CA LYS A 173 2.33 12.91 8.29
C LYS A 173 2.78 14.28 7.80
N ASP A 174 1.96 14.94 6.98
CA ASP A 174 2.19 16.31 6.52
C ASP A 174 2.10 17.32 7.68
N LEU A 175 1.11 17.14 8.57
CA LEU A 175 0.95 17.98 9.77
C LEU A 175 2.14 17.83 10.73
N LEU A 176 2.61 16.60 10.96
CA LEU A 176 3.80 16.33 11.77
C LEU A 176 5.04 16.98 11.14
N LEU A 177 5.20 16.87 9.81
CA LEU A 177 6.30 17.53 9.10
C LEU A 177 6.19 19.05 9.23
N GLN A 178 5.00 19.62 9.13
CA GLN A 178 4.75 21.05 9.28
C GLN A 178 5.07 21.53 10.70
N ALA A 179 4.65 20.79 11.73
CA ALA A 179 4.99 21.09 13.12
C ALA A 179 6.51 21.03 13.34
N LEU A 180 7.17 19.98 12.83
CA LEU A 180 8.63 19.86 12.89
C LEU A 180 9.34 21.00 12.15
N ARG A 181 8.80 21.46 11.01
CA ARG A 181 9.36 22.59 10.26
C ARG A 181 9.24 23.91 11.01
N ASN A 182 8.19 24.04 11.82
CA ASN A 182 7.94 25.23 12.64
C ASN A 182 8.83 25.25 13.89
N THR A 183 8.97 24.12 14.58
CA THR A 183 9.77 24.04 15.81
C THR A 183 11.26 23.88 15.52
N HIS A 184 11.63 23.05 14.54
CA HIS A 184 13.02 22.70 14.23
C HIS A 184 13.27 22.63 12.71
N PRO A 185 13.25 23.78 12.00
CA PRO A 185 13.46 23.83 10.55
C PRO A 185 14.80 23.23 10.11
N TYR A 186 15.84 23.36 10.93
CA TYR A 186 17.17 22.78 10.68
C TYR A 186 17.17 21.25 10.70
N LEU A 187 16.33 20.65 11.56
CA LEU A 187 16.18 19.19 11.59
C LEU A 187 15.54 18.70 10.31
N VAL A 188 14.47 19.38 9.86
CA VAL A 188 13.76 18.99 8.64
C VAL A 188 14.68 19.11 7.42
N ALA A 189 15.49 20.17 7.33
CA ALA A 189 16.45 20.35 6.25
C ALA A 189 17.59 19.31 6.25
N ASP A 190 18.02 18.83 7.43
CA ASP A 190 19.03 17.77 7.58
C ASP A 190 18.46 16.39 7.21
N LEU A 191 17.21 16.14 7.62
CA LEU A 191 16.49 14.91 7.28
C LEU A 191 16.14 14.88 5.78
N GLU A 192 15.76 15.99 5.15
CA GLU A 192 15.41 16.08 3.72
C GLU A 192 16.59 15.81 2.79
N LYS A 193 17.82 15.94 3.31
CA LYS A 193 19.06 15.73 2.56
C LYS A 193 19.72 14.36 2.80
N SER A 194 19.17 13.53 3.70
CA SER A 194 19.69 12.20 4.03
C SER A 194 19.04 11.08 3.23
#